data_AF-A0A1G0KVB3-F1
#
_entry.id   AF-A0A1G0KVB3-F1
#
_cell.length_a   1.000
_cell.length_b   1.000
_cell.length_c   1.000
_cell.angle_alpha   90.00
_cell.angle_beta   90.00
_cell.angle_gamma   90.00
#
_symmetry.space_group_name_H-M   'P 1'
#
loop_
_entity.id
_entity.type
_entity.pdbx_description
1 polymer ?
#
loop_
_entity_poly.entity_id
_entity_poly.type
_entity_poly.pdbx_seq_one_letter_code
_entity_poly.pdbx_strand_id
1 'polypeptide(L)'
;MSSHPQTENALLFLLVMANQADFSQPYPHLQLDLFDANRQPAGQRIFEPEEYLSEKPETELLTPNHAVYIRLELVDPGPDISGFEIKFL
;
A
#
# COMPACT_ATOMS: atom_id res chain seq x y z
N MET A 1 23.00 -30.25 2.84
CA MET A 1 22.13 -29.44 3.72
C MET A 1 21.57 -28.34 2.83
N SER A 2 20.44 -28.61 2.19
CA SER A 2 19.82 -27.67 1.26
C SER A 2 19.17 -26.58 2.10
N SER A 3 19.77 -25.40 2.12
CA SER A 3 19.22 -24.23 2.77
C SER A 3 17.84 -23.95 2.17
N HIS A 4 16.80 -24.11 2.98
CA HIS A 4 15.46 -23.64 2.66
C HIS A 4 15.55 -22.16 2.24
N PRO A 5 15.15 -21.79 1.02
CA PRO A 5 14.93 -20.38 0.72
C PRO A 5 13.65 -19.99 1.44
N GLN A 6 13.84 -19.27 2.55
CA GLN A 6 12.84 -18.64 3.39
C GLN A 6 12.12 -17.55 2.57
N THR A 7 11.32 -17.96 1.60
CA THR A 7 10.68 -17.05 0.63
C THR A 7 9.25 -16.72 1.07
N GLU A 8 9.04 -16.30 2.32
CA GLU A 8 7.72 -15.84 2.80
C GLU A 8 7.85 -14.77 3.90
N ASN A 9 8.78 -13.83 3.78
CA ASN A 9 8.65 -12.59 4.54
C ASN A 9 7.89 -11.59 3.65
N ALA A 10 6.76 -11.09 4.13
CA ALA A 10 6.02 -10.00 3.51
C ALA A 10 5.82 -8.87 4.53
N LEU A 11 6.02 -7.64 4.10
CA LEU A 11 5.62 -6.45 4.85
C LEU A 11 4.14 -6.17 4.59
N LEU A 12 3.38 -6.05 5.67
CA LEU A 12 1.95 -5.77 5.66
C LEU A 12 1.67 -4.38 6.22
N PHE A 13 1.05 -3.52 5.41
CA PHE A 13 0.51 -2.24 5.85
C PHE A 13 -1.01 -2.32 5.92
N LEU A 14 -1.56 -2.04 7.10
CA LEU A 14 -3.00 -1.91 7.32
C LEU A 14 -3.31 -0.46 7.64
N LEU A 15 -4.09 0.17 6.77
CA LEU A 15 -4.36 1.60 6.82
C LEU A 15 -5.85 1.86 6.66
N VAL A 16 -6.26 3.08 7.00
CA VAL A 16 -7.60 3.60 6.70
C VAL A 16 -7.45 4.79 5.77
N MET A 17 -8.11 4.72 4.62
CA MET A 17 -8.19 5.81 3.66
C MET A 17 -9.60 6.39 3.71
N ALA A 18 -9.73 7.71 3.82
CA ALA A 18 -11.03 8.37 3.86
C ALA A 18 -11.12 9.46 2.79
N ASN A 19 -12.22 9.46 2.04
CA ASN A 19 -12.59 10.61 1.22
C ASN A 19 -13.22 11.66 2.14
N GLN A 20 -12.52 12.77 2.37
CA GLN A 20 -12.98 13.87 3.21
C GLN A 20 -13.61 15.02 2.39
N ALA A 21 -13.75 14.86 1.08
CA ALA A 21 -14.43 15.81 0.24
C ALA A 21 -15.95 15.61 0.28
N ASP A 22 -16.70 16.66 -0.07
CA ASP A 22 -18.15 16.62 -0.21
C ASP A 22 -18.62 15.98 -1.54
N PHE A 23 -17.69 15.43 -2.33
CA PHE A 23 -17.96 14.80 -3.63
C PHE A 23 -17.23 13.47 -3.77
N SER A 24 -17.75 12.57 -4.61
CA SER A 24 -17.15 11.26 -4.85
C SER A 24 -15.80 11.40 -5.56
N GLN A 25 -14.80 10.67 -5.09
CA GLN A 25 -13.47 10.62 -5.70
C GLN A 25 -13.22 9.23 -6.28
N PRO A 26 -12.49 9.08 -7.40
CA PRO A 26 -12.06 7.76 -7.85
C PRO A 26 -11.17 7.09 -6.81
N TYR A 27 -11.21 5.76 -6.73
CA TYR A 27 -10.20 5.03 -5.98
C TYR A 27 -8.82 5.30 -6.61
N PRO A 28 -7.87 5.88 -5.86
CA PRO A 28 -6.59 6.28 -6.42
C PRO A 28 -5.69 5.06 -6.59
N HIS A 29 -4.72 5.16 -7.50
CA HIS A 29 -3.53 4.31 -7.39
C HIS A 29 -2.73 4.77 -6.17
N LEU A 30 -2.18 3.82 -5.43
CA LEU A 30 -1.35 4.12 -4.27
C LEU A 30 0.10 3.79 -4.58
N GLN A 31 0.98 4.77 -4.45
CA GLN A 31 2.42 4.55 -4.53
C GLN A 31 2.99 4.45 -3.12
N LEU A 32 3.59 3.30 -2.79
CA LEU A 32 4.38 3.08 -1.59
C LEU A 32 5.86 3.23 -1.96
N ASP A 33 6.51 4.24 -1.40
CA ASP A 33 7.96 4.41 -1.46
C ASP A 33 8.57 3.95 -0.14
N LEU A 34 9.63 3.14 -0.21
CA LEU A 34 10.38 2.66 0.95
C LEU A 34 11.75 3.30 1.01
N PHE A 35 12.23 3.53 2.24
CA PHE A 35 13.48 4.22 2.49
C PHE A 35 14.37 3.48 3.48
N ASP A 36 15.68 3.52 3.24
CA ASP A 36 16.69 3.03 4.18
C ASP A 36 16.92 3.99 5.35
N ALA A 37 17.82 3.64 6.27
CA ALA A 37 18.20 4.48 7.42
C ALA A 37 18.78 5.86 7.03
N ASN A 38 19.29 6.01 5.81
CA ASN A 38 19.85 7.26 5.28
C ASN A 38 18.81 8.06 4.46
N ARG A 39 17.54 7.63 4.46
CA ARG A 39 16.45 8.15 3.62
C ARG A 39 16.70 8.02 2.11
N GLN A 40 17.49 7.04 1.69
CA GLN A 40 17.63 6.70 0.28
C GLN A 40 16.49 5.76 -0.15
N PRO A 41 15.97 5.90 -1.37
CA PRO A 41 14.95 4.98 -1.89
C PRO A 41 15.49 3.54 -1.91
N ALA A 42 14.79 2.65 -1.20
CA ALA A 42 15.13 1.24 -1.11
C ALA A 42 14.14 0.35 -1.91
N GLY A 43 12.98 0.89 -2.26
CA GLY A 43 11.99 0.21 -3.08
C GLY A 43 10.79 1.10 -3.37
N GLN A 44 10.03 0.72 -4.40
CA GLN A 44 8.78 1.38 -4.76
C GLN A 44 7.81 0.34 -5.30
N ARG A 45 6.53 0.49 -4.96
CA ARG A 45 5.44 -0.24 -5.60
C ARG A 45 4.22 0.65 -5.77
N ILE A 46 3.59 0.53 -6.94
CA ILE A 46 2.27 1.11 -7.20
C ILE A 46 1.24 0.00 -7.03
N PHE A 47 0.13 0.31 -6.37
CA PHE A 47 -1.00 -0.58 -6.13
C PHE A 47 -2.24 -0.04 -6.84
N GLU A 48 -2.89 -0.92 -7.60
CA GLU A 48 -4.23 -0.71 -8.16
C GLU A 48 -5.30 -0.87 -7.07
N PRO A 49 -6.49 -0.24 -7.20
CA PRO A 49 -7.59 -0.40 -6.24
C PRO A 49 -7.89 -1.85 -5.86
N GLU A 50 -7.86 -2.75 -6.83
CA GLU A 50 -8.10 -4.18 -6.66
C GLU A 50 -7.02 -4.89 -5.83
N GLU A 51 -5.81 -4.33 -5.74
CA GLU A 51 -4.71 -4.89 -4.98
C GLU A 51 -4.76 -4.50 -3.50
N TYR A 52 -5.40 -3.38 -3.16
CA TYR A 52 -5.43 -2.88 -1.78
C TYR A 52 -6.80 -2.93 -1.11
N LEU A 53 -7.88 -3.04 -1.87
CA LEU A 53 -9.23 -3.24 -1.35
C LEU A 53 -9.45 -4.73 -1.06
N SER A 54 -10.01 -5.04 0.10
CA SER A 54 -10.31 -6.44 0.47
C SER A 54 -11.47 -7.03 -0.34
N GLU A 55 -12.33 -6.16 -0.88
CA GLU A 55 -13.47 -6.52 -1.71
C GLU A 55 -13.51 -5.60 -2.93
N LYS A 56 -13.94 -6.14 -4.07
CA LYS A 56 -14.13 -5.34 -5.27
C LYS A 56 -15.26 -4.33 -5.03
N PRO A 57 -15.00 -3.02 -5.17
CA PRO A 57 -16.04 -2.02 -4.92
C PRO A 57 -17.12 -2.10 -6.00
N GLU A 58 -18.37 -1.82 -5.62
CA GLU A 58 -19.52 -1.81 -6.56
C GLU A 58 -19.36 -0.73 -7.64
N THR A 59 -18.59 0.32 -7.33
CA THR A 59 -18.28 1.43 -8.24
C THR A 59 -16.80 1.78 -8.15
N GLU A 60 -16.26 2.43 -9.18
CA GLU A 60 -14.88 2.95 -9.17
C GLU A 60 -14.71 4.20 -8.29
N LEU A 61 -15.77 4.60 -7.56
CA LEU A 61 -15.80 5.81 -6.75
C LEU A 61 -15.87 5.50 -5.26
N LEU A 62 -15.03 6.19 -4.50
CA LEU A 62 -15.10 6.32 -3.06
C LEU A 62 -16.06 7.47 -2.70
N THR A 63 -17.13 7.15 -1.99
CA THR A 63 -18.20 8.09 -1.65
C THR A 63 -17.72 9.19 -0.68
N PRO A 64 -18.36 10.38 -0.69
CA PRO A 64 -18.05 11.47 0.22
C PRO A 64 -18.09 11.03 1.68
N ASN A 65 -17.16 11.52 2.50
CA ASN A 65 -17.09 11.27 3.95
C ASN A 65 -17.08 9.79 4.32
N HIS A 66 -16.61 8.92 3.41
CA HIS A 66 -16.52 7.48 3.62
C HIS A 66 -15.07 7.04 3.80
N ALA A 67 -14.86 6.08 4.71
CA ALA A 67 -13.57 5.51 5.02
C ALA A 67 -13.53 4.03 4.67
N VAL A 68 -12.44 3.59 4.05
CA VAL A 68 -12.18 2.21 3.67
C VAL A 68 -10.89 1.71 4.31
N TYR A 69 -10.89 0.45 4.71
CA TYR A 69 -9.67 -0.25 5.13
C TYR A 69 -8.91 -0.69 3.89
N ILE A 70 -7.62 -0.39 3.85
CA ILE A 70 -6.74 -0.81 2.77
C ILE A 70 -5.60 -1.65 3.31
N ARG A 71 -5.16 -2.60 2.48
CA ARG A 71 -4.11 -3.56 2.80
C ARG A 71 -3.05 -3.50 1.71
N LEU A 72 -1.82 -3.15 2.06
CA LEU A 72 -0.70 -3.19 1.12
C LEU A 72 0.23 -4.31 1.54
N GLU A 73 0.38 -5.31 0.68
CA GLU A 73 1.32 -6.41 0.88
C GLU A 73 2.52 -6.22 -0.03
N LEU A 74 3.72 -6.28 0.52
CA LEU A 74 4.97 -6.18 -0.22
C LEU A 74 5.87 -7.37 0.14
N VAL A 75 6.51 -7.97 -0.85
CA VAL A 75 7.61 -8.91 -0.59
C VAL A 75 8.68 -8.20 0.22
N ASP A 76 9.19 -8.85 1.28
CA ASP A 76 10.20 -8.27 2.17
C ASP A 76 11.39 -7.72 1.36
N PRO A 77 11.56 -6.40 1.32
CA PRO A 77 12.61 -5.74 0.56
C PRO A 77 14.00 -5.91 1.21
N GLY A 78 14.08 -6.51 2.40
CA GLY A 78 15.30 -6.72 3.14
C GLY A 78 15.34 -5.95 4.46
N PRO A 79 16.38 -6.19 5.28
CA PRO A 79 16.45 -5.75 6.68
C PRO A 79 16.68 -4.25 6.88
N ASP A 80 17.01 -3.50 5.82
CA ASP A 80 17.52 -2.13 5.92
C ASP A 80 16.45 -1.04 5.77
N ILE A 81 15.17 -1.40 5.70
CA ILE A 81 14.07 -0.43 5.61
C ILE A 81 13.82 0.24 6.97
N SER A 82 13.85 1.57 6.98
CA SER A 82 13.61 2.38 8.18
C SER A 82 12.41 3.32 8.08
N GLY A 83 11.87 3.53 6.86
CA GLY A 83 10.77 4.45 6.63
C GLY A 83 9.98 4.14 5.36
N PHE A 84 8.81 4.78 5.27
CA PHE A 84 7.92 4.68 4.12
C PHE A 84 7.18 5.99 3.86
N GLU A 85 6.75 6.21 2.62
CA GLU A 85 5.81 7.25 2.21
C GLU A 85 4.71 6.64 1.35
N ILE A 86 3.50 7.19 1.46
CA ILE A 86 2.36 6.80 0.62
C ILE A 86 1.88 8.04 -0.14
N LYS A 87 1.73 7.88 -1.46
CA LYS A 87 1.23 8.92 -2.36
C LYS A 87 -0.03 8.43 -3.05
N PHE A 88 -1.00 9.33 -3.16
CA PHE A 88 -2.21 9.16 -3.95
C PHE A 88 -1.93 9.74 -5.34
N LEU A 89 -2.05 8.92 -6.39
CA LEU A 89 -1.81 9.31 -7.79
C LEU A 89 -3.10 9.67 -8.53
#